data_AF-A0AAW3A1E9-F1
#
_entry.id   AF-A0AAW3A1E9-F1
#
_cell.length_a   1.000
_cell.length_b   1.000
_cell.length_c   1.000
_cell.angle_alpha   90.00
_cell.angle_beta   90.00
_cell.angle_gamma   90.00
#
_symmetry.space_group_name_H-M   'P 1'
#
loop_
_entity.id
_entity.type
_entity.pdbx_description
1 polymer ?
#
loop_
_entity_poly.entity_id
_entity_poly.type
_entity_poly.pdbx_seq_one_letter_code
_entity_poly.pdbx_strand_id
1 'polypeptide(L)'
;MSSKYDVVKLKVHLSDVHYYVLSRFLLSKMLMFCCVPEDTAVRISLDVKKHFVNTERTSITQAELEDYIRCSMIAAGFAQEHATLFSVVTQFHTERIPLVLFIAGPERCGKTTLAHHLSARLNCSTVINAEVLRDIWAAVDESHPSFAVTAASSPYSTSDMVRSEVAAALSSEVDKAIREGRAIIVEGENLSLADLHQFLEPSFQLSAGAVVLGLIMETCSGEAELDASPACAKTLPNLQLVFSSNRLSVFATDMGNRAKGASGIPTVYVARCTTVAENVCLSSFLHEVVVKCIVAELKRREKTP
;
A
#
# COMPACT_ATOMS: atom_id res chain seq x y z
N MET A 1 -0.86 29.85 -20.93
CA MET A 1 0.23 30.76 -20.51
C MET A 1 1.04 30.04 -19.45
N SER A 2 2.36 29.88 -19.64
CA SER A 2 3.22 29.21 -18.64
C SER A 2 3.41 30.12 -17.44
N SER A 3 3.17 29.62 -16.23
CA SER A 3 3.35 30.41 -15.01
C SER A 3 4.85 30.60 -14.74
N LYS A 4 5.27 31.76 -14.19
CA LYS A 4 6.67 31.98 -13.74
C LYS A 4 7.18 30.82 -12.86
N TYR A 5 6.29 30.23 -12.07
CA TYR A 5 6.58 29.14 -11.14
C TYR A 5 6.84 27.78 -11.83
N ASP A 6 6.50 27.64 -13.11
CA ASP A 6 6.76 26.44 -13.91
C ASP A 6 8.14 26.48 -14.58
N VAL A 7 8.70 27.67 -14.78
CA VAL A 7 9.98 27.88 -15.46
C VAL A 7 11.16 27.91 -14.49
N VAL A 8 10.98 28.52 -13.31
CA VAL A 8 12.05 28.67 -12.32
C VAL A 8 12.32 27.35 -11.63
N LYS A 9 13.54 26.82 -11.74
CA LYS A 9 13.99 25.61 -11.02
C LYS A 9 14.35 25.98 -9.58
N LEU A 10 13.80 25.23 -8.62
CA LEU A 10 14.14 25.34 -7.19
C LEU A 10 14.99 24.12 -6.85
N LYS A 11 16.24 24.34 -6.46
CA LYS A 11 17.17 23.28 -6.07
C LYS A 11 17.04 23.02 -4.57
N VAL A 12 16.89 21.76 -4.21
CA VAL A 12 16.82 21.31 -2.82
C VAL A 12 18.05 20.45 -2.55
N HIS A 13 18.91 20.90 -1.65
CA HIS A 13 20.17 20.26 -1.30
C HIS A 13 19.95 19.20 -0.21
N LEU A 14 20.37 17.97 -0.52
CA LEU A 14 20.46 16.85 0.42
C LEU A 14 21.83 16.85 1.13
N SER A 15 22.86 17.34 0.44
CA SER A 15 24.20 17.59 0.95
C SER A 15 24.84 18.74 0.17
N ASP A 16 26.09 19.08 0.49
CA ASP A 16 26.84 20.12 -0.23
C ASP A 16 26.97 19.85 -1.73
N VAL A 17 26.98 18.56 -2.13
CA VAL A 17 27.21 18.12 -3.51
C VAL A 17 25.93 17.66 -4.20
N HIS A 18 24.99 17.08 -3.45
CA HIS A 18 23.80 16.47 -4.02
C HIS A 18 22.56 17.34 -3.84
N TYR A 19 21.88 17.63 -4.95
CA TYR A 19 20.60 18.32 -4.96
C TYR A 19 19.64 17.70 -5.96
N TYR A 20 18.35 17.91 -5.75
CA TYR A 20 17.31 17.63 -6.73
C TYR A 20 16.52 18.90 -7.05
N VAL A 21 15.77 18.89 -8.15
CA VAL A 21 14.86 20.00 -8.49
C VAL A 21 13.49 19.69 -7.92
N LEU A 22 12.93 20.60 -7.13
CA LEU A 22 11.61 20.43 -6.53
C LEU A 22 10.55 20.20 -7.62
N SER A 23 9.92 19.03 -7.59
CA SER A 23 8.74 18.70 -8.38
C SER A 23 7.49 18.95 -7.56
N ARG A 24 6.61 19.83 -8.03
CA ARG A 24 5.31 20.10 -7.36
C ARG A 24 4.42 18.87 -7.34
N PHE A 25 4.50 18.04 -8.39
CA PHE A 25 3.74 16.78 -8.48
C PHE A 25 4.22 15.74 -7.46
N LEU A 26 5.54 15.55 -7.33
CA LEU A 26 6.07 14.63 -6.31
C LEU A 26 5.77 15.15 -4.90
N LEU A 27 5.92 16.46 -4.67
CA LEU A 27 5.58 17.06 -3.39
C LEU A 27 4.09 16.87 -3.04
N SER A 28 3.17 17.08 -3.99
CA SER A 28 1.75 16.81 -3.73
C SER A 28 1.47 15.34 -3.46
N LYS A 29 2.19 14.41 -4.11
CA LYS A 29 2.10 12.96 -3.83
C LYS A 29 2.61 12.62 -2.41
N MET A 30 3.72 13.20 -1.97
CA MET A 30 4.22 13.04 -0.60
C MET A 30 3.24 13.61 0.44
N LEU A 31 2.64 14.77 0.17
CA LEU A 31 1.62 15.36 1.04
C LEU A 31 0.37 14.49 1.12
N MET A 32 -0.08 13.92 -0.01
CA MET A 32 -1.19 12.96 0.00
C MET A 32 -0.86 11.72 0.83
N PHE A 33 0.38 11.22 0.78
CA PHE A 33 0.82 10.14 1.68
C PHE A 33 0.69 10.56 3.16
N CYS A 34 0.94 11.84 3.48
CA CYS A 34 0.75 12.40 4.83
C CYS A 34 -0.73 12.65 5.21
N CYS A 35 -1.67 11.98 4.55
CA CYS A 35 -3.12 12.13 4.75
C CYS A 35 -3.65 13.55 4.43
N VAL A 36 -2.94 14.34 3.61
CA VAL A 36 -3.45 15.62 3.10
C VAL A 36 -4.38 15.36 1.90
N PRO A 37 -5.61 15.89 1.88
CA PRO A 37 -6.49 15.77 0.71
C PRO A 37 -5.87 16.35 -0.55
N GLU A 38 -6.14 15.74 -1.71
CA GLU A 38 -5.49 16.06 -3.00
C GLU A 38 -5.50 17.55 -3.35
N ASP A 39 -6.68 18.20 -3.31
CA ASP A 39 -6.80 19.62 -3.63
C ASP A 39 -5.95 20.52 -2.73
N THR A 40 -5.84 20.16 -1.45
CA THR A 40 -5.02 20.88 -0.48
C THR A 40 -3.53 20.57 -0.67
N ALA A 41 -3.16 19.34 -1.00
CA ALA A 41 -1.79 18.95 -1.33
C ALA A 41 -1.26 19.68 -2.56
N VAL A 42 -2.08 19.82 -3.62
CA VAL A 42 -1.75 20.59 -4.82
C VAL A 42 -1.59 22.08 -4.51
N ARG A 43 -2.45 22.64 -3.67
CA ARG A 43 -2.38 24.04 -3.24
C ARG A 43 -1.11 24.31 -2.43
N ILE A 44 -0.83 23.49 -1.41
CA ILE A 44 0.38 23.60 -0.58
C ILE A 44 1.63 23.47 -1.46
N SER A 45 1.69 22.51 -2.38
CA SER A 45 2.88 22.33 -3.24
C SER A 45 3.14 23.53 -4.15
N LEU A 46 2.07 24.19 -4.60
CA LEU A 46 2.17 25.46 -5.34
C LEU A 46 2.63 26.60 -4.43
N ASP A 47 2.08 26.73 -3.23
CA ASP A 47 2.41 27.81 -2.31
C ASP A 47 3.85 27.72 -1.79
N VAL A 48 4.35 26.51 -1.53
CA VAL A 48 5.78 26.23 -1.27
C VAL A 48 6.65 26.75 -2.41
N LYS A 49 6.29 26.40 -3.66
CA LYS A 49 7.05 26.85 -4.83
C LYS A 49 7.01 28.38 -4.97
N LYS A 50 5.84 28.99 -4.79
CA LYS A 50 5.66 30.44 -4.88
C LYS A 50 6.48 31.18 -3.84
N HIS A 51 6.47 30.72 -2.60
CA HIS A 51 7.21 31.34 -1.49
C HIS A 51 8.69 31.49 -1.85
N PHE A 52 9.38 30.38 -2.11
CA PHE A 52 10.81 30.40 -2.38
C PHE A 52 11.17 31.15 -3.68
N VAL A 53 10.34 31.04 -4.73
CA VAL A 53 10.56 31.78 -5.98
C VAL A 53 10.37 33.29 -5.79
N ASN A 54 9.39 33.72 -4.99
CA ASN A 54 9.11 35.14 -4.76
C ASN A 54 10.10 35.79 -3.80
N THR A 55 10.67 35.02 -2.87
CA THR A 55 11.78 35.46 -2.00
C THR A 55 13.15 35.33 -2.68
N GLU A 56 13.20 35.03 -3.98
CA GLU A 56 14.42 34.83 -4.77
C GLU A 56 15.34 33.71 -4.26
N ARG A 57 14.81 32.81 -3.43
CA ARG A 57 15.52 31.66 -2.87
C ARG A 57 15.38 30.47 -3.81
N THR A 58 16.25 30.39 -4.81
CA THR A 58 16.24 29.31 -5.81
C THR A 58 17.07 28.08 -5.42
N SER A 59 17.76 28.14 -4.29
CA SER A 59 18.55 27.06 -3.68
C SER A 59 18.25 27.02 -2.18
N ILE A 60 17.78 25.88 -1.68
CA ILE A 60 17.41 25.66 -0.27
C ILE A 60 17.90 24.29 0.19
N THR A 61 17.98 24.09 1.50
CA THR A 61 18.27 22.78 2.10
C THR A 61 16.98 21.94 2.27
N GLN A 62 17.14 20.63 2.46
CA GLN A 62 16.03 19.74 2.80
C GLN A 62 15.30 20.17 4.08
N ALA A 63 16.03 20.56 5.13
CA ALA A 63 15.44 20.98 6.39
C ALA A 63 14.57 22.25 6.24
N GLU A 64 15.04 23.23 5.47
CA GLU A 64 14.28 24.44 5.18
C GLU A 64 12.99 24.17 4.39
N LEU A 65 13.03 23.19 3.46
CA LEU A 65 11.84 22.74 2.74
C LEU A 65 10.85 22.08 3.70
N GLU A 66 11.30 21.15 4.54
CA GLU A 66 10.46 20.44 5.51
C GLU A 66 9.82 21.38 6.53
N ASP A 67 10.57 22.34 7.06
CA ASP A 67 10.04 23.34 8.00
C ASP A 67 8.96 24.20 7.37
N TYR A 68 9.17 24.63 6.12
CA TYR A 68 8.17 25.42 5.42
C TYR A 68 6.90 24.59 5.12
N ILE A 69 7.06 23.33 4.73
CA ILE A 69 5.93 22.41 4.51
C ILE A 69 5.14 22.20 5.81
N ARG A 70 5.84 21.93 6.93
CA ARG A 70 5.23 21.76 8.25
C ARG A 70 4.41 23.00 8.64
N CYS A 71 4.99 24.19 8.50
CA CYS A 71 4.28 25.45 8.74
C CYS A 71 3.07 25.63 7.81
N SER A 72 3.20 25.27 6.53
CA SER A 72 2.11 25.35 5.55
C SER A 72 0.95 24.40 5.87
N MET A 73 1.26 23.19 6.35
CA MET A 73 0.25 22.24 6.81
C MET A 73 -0.50 22.76 8.04
N ILE A 74 0.22 23.29 9.04
CA ILE A 74 -0.41 23.87 10.24
C ILE A 74 -1.31 25.05 9.85
N ALA A 75 -0.83 25.93 8.96
CA ALA A 75 -1.61 27.06 8.46
C ALA A 75 -2.86 26.63 7.66
N ALA A 76 -2.82 25.45 7.03
CA ALA A 76 -3.96 24.85 6.36
C ALA A 76 -4.94 24.11 7.32
N GLY A 77 -4.67 24.12 8.63
CA GLY A 77 -5.55 23.57 9.66
C GLY A 77 -5.21 22.15 10.13
N PHE A 78 -4.08 21.58 9.70
CA PHE A 78 -3.65 20.25 10.18
C PHE A 78 -3.00 20.35 11.56
N ALA A 79 -3.25 19.34 12.41
CA ALA A 79 -2.60 19.24 13.71
C ALA A 79 -1.08 19.07 13.57
N GLN A 80 -0.33 19.51 14.58
CA GLN A 80 1.13 19.38 14.63
C GLN A 80 1.59 17.94 14.38
N GLU A 81 0.91 16.97 15.00
CA GLU A 81 1.20 15.54 14.84
C GLU A 81 1.07 15.09 13.37
N HIS A 82 0.04 15.55 12.65
CA HIS A 82 -0.10 15.27 11.22
C HIS A 82 0.99 15.96 10.39
N ALA A 83 1.39 17.18 10.76
CA ALA A 83 2.46 17.89 10.07
C ALA A 83 3.83 17.20 10.21
N THR A 84 4.06 16.46 11.30
CA THR A 84 5.29 15.65 11.47
C THR A 84 5.34 14.41 10.55
N LEU A 85 4.21 13.99 9.97
CA LEU A 85 4.18 12.85 9.05
C LEU A 85 5.02 13.08 7.79
N PHE A 86 5.27 14.34 7.39
CA PHE A 86 6.09 14.62 6.22
C PHE A 86 7.52 14.10 6.36
N SER A 87 8.14 14.32 7.52
CA SER A 87 9.48 13.78 7.80
C SER A 87 9.46 12.25 7.90
N VAL A 88 8.40 11.67 8.48
CA VAL A 88 8.21 10.19 8.52
C VAL A 88 8.13 9.60 7.12
N VAL A 89 7.34 10.19 6.22
CA VAL A 89 7.19 9.72 4.83
C VAL A 89 8.49 9.90 4.04
N THR A 90 9.20 11.01 4.28
CA THR A 90 10.50 11.26 3.65
C THR A 90 11.53 10.21 4.11
N GLN A 91 11.54 9.87 5.41
CA GLN A 91 12.39 8.83 5.97
C GLN A 91 12.03 7.44 5.43
N PHE A 92 10.73 7.11 5.34
CA PHE A 92 10.23 5.86 4.74
C PHE A 92 10.80 5.63 3.33
N HIS A 93 10.77 6.66 2.48
CA HIS A 93 11.33 6.58 1.13
C HIS A 93 12.87 6.55 1.11
N THR A 94 13.53 7.26 2.03
CA THR A 94 14.99 7.31 2.14
C THR A 94 15.56 5.98 2.61
N GLU A 95 14.94 5.37 3.61
CA GLU A 95 15.32 4.07 4.17
C GLU A 95 14.82 2.88 3.33
N ARG A 96 14.09 3.15 2.25
CA ARG A 96 13.52 2.14 1.34
C ARG A 96 12.80 1.02 2.10
N ILE A 97 11.91 1.39 3.02
CA ILE A 97 11.11 0.41 3.75
C ILE A 97 10.13 -0.24 2.76
N PRO A 98 10.16 -1.57 2.60
CA PRO A 98 9.20 -2.25 1.73
C PRO A 98 7.78 -2.13 2.25
N LEU A 99 6.82 -1.95 1.33
CA LEU A 99 5.39 -1.92 1.64
C LEU A 99 4.66 -2.88 0.70
N VAL A 100 3.98 -3.88 1.25
CA VAL A 100 3.23 -4.87 0.48
C VAL A 100 1.79 -4.88 0.97
N LEU A 101 0.84 -4.70 0.05
CA LEU A 101 -0.59 -4.78 0.34
C LEU A 101 -1.24 -5.89 -0.48
N PHE A 102 -1.81 -6.88 0.19
CA PHE A 102 -2.62 -7.92 -0.43
C PHE A 102 -4.11 -7.57 -0.32
N ILE A 103 -4.84 -7.56 -1.42
CA ILE A 103 -6.29 -7.28 -1.47
C ILE A 103 -7.00 -8.48 -2.10
N ALA A 104 -7.61 -9.31 -1.27
CA ALA A 104 -8.40 -10.47 -1.65
C ALA A 104 -9.91 -10.18 -1.54
N GLY A 105 -10.77 -10.90 -2.26
CA GLY A 105 -12.22 -10.82 -2.10
C GLY A 105 -12.98 -11.16 -3.38
N PRO A 106 -14.30 -11.40 -3.33
CA PRO A 106 -15.06 -11.90 -4.47
C PRO A 106 -15.08 -10.91 -5.66
N GLU A 107 -15.45 -11.38 -6.84
CA GLU A 107 -15.76 -10.52 -7.98
C GLU A 107 -16.66 -9.32 -7.61
N ARG A 108 -16.47 -8.19 -8.29
CA ARG A 108 -17.33 -6.99 -8.20
C ARG A 108 -17.44 -6.32 -6.83
N CYS A 109 -16.59 -6.66 -5.84
CA CYS A 109 -16.53 -5.93 -4.57
C CYS A 109 -15.77 -4.60 -4.64
N GLY A 110 -15.21 -4.25 -5.80
CA GLY A 110 -14.50 -2.99 -6.02
C GLY A 110 -13.04 -3.00 -5.59
N LYS A 111 -12.40 -4.19 -5.52
CA LYS A 111 -10.95 -4.35 -5.22
C LYS A 111 -10.09 -3.43 -6.09
N THR A 112 -10.30 -3.42 -7.39
CA THR A 112 -9.47 -2.66 -8.34
C THR A 112 -9.61 -1.16 -8.11
N THR A 113 -10.83 -0.70 -7.81
CA THR A 113 -11.07 0.69 -7.43
C THR A 113 -10.36 1.04 -6.11
N LEU A 114 -10.43 0.16 -5.10
CA LEU A 114 -9.75 0.35 -3.83
C LEU A 114 -8.22 0.35 -3.99
N ALA A 115 -7.68 -0.61 -4.76
CA ALA A 115 -6.27 -0.74 -5.06
C ALA A 115 -5.73 0.53 -5.73
N HIS A 116 -6.44 1.08 -6.72
CA HIS A 116 -6.07 2.35 -7.36
C HIS A 116 -6.19 3.57 -6.44
N HIS A 117 -7.22 3.62 -5.59
CA HIS A 117 -7.34 4.70 -4.60
C HIS A 117 -6.18 4.66 -3.60
N LEU A 118 -5.83 3.48 -3.09
CA LEU A 118 -4.68 3.29 -2.20
C LEU A 118 -3.36 3.58 -2.92
N SER A 119 -3.19 3.12 -4.16
CA SER A 119 -1.96 3.33 -4.91
C SER A 119 -1.70 4.82 -5.17
N ALA A 120 -2.75 5.59 -5.46
CA ALA A 120 -2.66 7.03 -5.66
C ALA A 120 -2.28 7.80 -4.38
N ARG A 121 -2.76 7.36 -3.22
CA ARG A 121 -2.49 7.98 -1.90
C ARG A 121 -1.14 7.59 -1.32
N LEU A 122 -0.77 6.31 -1.42
CA LEU A 122 0.48 5.74 -0.92
C LEU A 122 1.65 5.93 -1.89
N ASN A 123 1.44 6.68 -2.98
CA ASN A 123 2.44 6.87 -4.04
C ASN A 123 3.05 5.54 -4.53
N CYS A 124 2.21 4.50 -4.64
CA CYS A 124 2.59 3.16 -5.08
C CYS A 124 2.31 3.03 -6.58
N SER A 125 3.35 2.83 -7.38
CA SER A 125 3.21 2.70 -8.83
C SER A 125 2.84 1.29 -9.30
N THR A 126 3.12 0.27 -8.49
CA THR A 126 2.95 -1.13 -8.89
C THR A 126 1.70 -1.71 -8.26
N VAL A 127 0.72 -2.01 -9.10
CA VAL A 127 -0.48 -2.76 -8.75
C VAL A 127 -0.53 -4.00 -9.65
N ILE A 128 -0.50 -5.19 -9.05
CA ILE A 128 -0.59 -6.47 -9.76
C ILE A 128 -2.01 -7.02 -9.58
N ASN A 129 -2.65 -7.36 -10.69
CA ASN A 129 -3.90 -8.11 -10.68
C ASN A 129 -3.58 -9.60 -10.92
N ALA A 130 -3.92 -10.45 -9.95
CA ALA A 130 -3.60 -11.88 -9.96
C ALA A 130 -4.36 -12.65 -11.05
N GLU A 131 -5.54 -12.19 -11.46
CA GLU A 131 -6.29 -12.76 -12.60
C GLU A 131 -5.56 -12.48 -13.91
N VAL A 132 -5.14 -11.23 -14.14
CA VAL A 132 -4.36 -10.87 -15.35
C VAL A 132 -3.07 -11.66 -15.42
N LEU A 133 -2.38 -11.85 -14.29
CA LEU A 133 -1.19 -12.68 -14.23
C LEU A 133 -1.50 -14.13 -14.60
N ARG A 134 -2.57 -14.70 -14.05
CA ARG A 134 -3.05 -16.07 -14.37
C ARG A 134 -3.37 -16.24 -15.86
N ASP A 135 -4.04 -15.26 -16.46
CA ASP A 135 -4.41 -15.30 -17.87
C ASP A 135 -3.16 -15.25 -18.77
N ILE A 136 -2.15 -14.46 -18.40
CA ILE A 136 -0.86 -14.43 -19.11
C ILE A 136 -0.17 -15.80 -19.02
N TRP A 137 -0.11 -16.40 -17.83
CA TRP A 137 0.51 -17.72 -17.64
C TRP A 137 -0.21 -18.80 -18.44
N ALA A 138 -1.55 -18.84 -18.39
CA ALA A 138 -2.33 -19.78 -19.17
C ALA A 138 -2.10 -19.62 -20.68
N ALA A 139 -1.98 -18.38 -21.17
CA ALA A 139 -1.69 -18.13 -22.58
C ALA A 139 -0.27 -18.56 -22.99
N VAL A 140 0.71 -18.43 -22.09
CA VAL A 140 2.09 -18.88 -22.33
C VAL A 140 2.17 -20.41 -22.37
N ASP A 141 1.50 -21.10 -21.45
CA ASP A 141 1.47 -22.57 -21.40
C ASP A 141 0.88 -23.17 -22.69
N GLU A 142 -0.25 -22.62 -23.17
CA GLU A 142 -0.89 -23.01 -24.43
C GLU A 142 0.01 -22.73 -25.67
N SER A 143 0.96 -21.80 -25.57
CA SER A 143 1.85 -21.41 -26.68
C SER A 143 3.12 -22.27 -26.80
N HIS A 144 3.39 -23.14 -25.82
CA HIS A 144 4.44 -24.15 -25.93
C HIS A 144 3.90 -25.40 -26.65
N PRO A 145 4.50 -25.85 -27.78
CA PRO A 145 4.14 -27.14 -28.34
C PRO A 145 4.58 -28.21 -27.33
N SER A 146 3.61 -28.80 -26.64
CA SER A 146 3.82 -29.87 -25.69
C SER A 146 4.57 -31.02 -26.37
N PHE A 147 5.87 -31.14 -26.12
CA PHE A 147 6.63 -32.33 -26.46
C PHE A 147 6.16 -33.40 -25.48
N ALA A 148 5.15 -34.15 -25.90
CA ALA A 148 4.52 -35.20 -25.12
C ALA A 148 5.59 -36.20 -24.64
N VAL A 149 5.88 -36.17 -23.34
CA VAL A 149 6.35 -37.35 -22.63
C VAL A 149 5.11 -37.97 -22.01
N THR A 150 4.73 -39.10 -22.57
CA THR A 150 3.69 -40.00 -22.06
C THR A 150 4.04 -40.46 -20.64
N ALA A 151 3.50 -39.78 -19.64
CA ALA A 151 3.40 -40.31 -18.29
C ALA A 151 1.93 -40.20 -17.85
N ALA A 152 1.42 -41.35 -17.40
CA ALA A 152 0.03 -41.63 -17.07
C ALA A 152 -0.77 -40.48 -16.45
N SER A 153 -1.93 -40.24 -17.03
CA SER A 153 -3.04 -39.46 -16.53
C SER A 153 -3.29 -39.67 -15.03
N SER A 154 -3.03 -38.63 -14.23
CA SER A 154 -3.73 -38.42 -12.97
C SER A 154 -4.76 -37.29 -13.17
N PRO A 155 -5.98 -37.38 -12.63
CA PRO A 155 -7.03 -36.39 -12.82
C PRO A 155 -6.85 -35.16 -11.91
N TYR A 156 -5.61 -34.78 -11.57
CA TYR A 156 -5.34 -33.50 -10.92
C TYR A 156 -5.35 -32.41 -11.98
N SER A 157 -6.47 -31.70 -12.02
CA SER A 157 -6.86 -30.70 -13.00
C SER A 157 -5.76 -29.67 -13.27
N THR A 158 -5.56 -29.34 -14.55
CA THR A 158 -4.69 -28.28 -15.08
C THR A 158 -4.82 -26.95 -14.32
N SER A 159 -5.98 -26.69 -13.71
CA SER A 159 -6.25 -25.52 -12.86
C SER A 159 -5.37 -25.40 -11.60
N ASP A 160 -4.99 -26.52 -10.98
CA ASP A 160 -4.25 -26.50 -9.71
C ASP A 160 -2.75 -26.26 -9.95
N MET A 161 -2.23 -26.77 -11.08
CA MET A 161 -0.86 -26.49 -11.52
C MET A 161 -0.67 -25.01 -11.86
N VAL A 162 -1.57 -24.44 -12.66
CA VAL A 162 -1.57 -23.00 -12.99
C VAL A 162 -1.71 -22.14 -11.73
N ARG A 163 -2.53 -22.54 -10.74
CA ARG A 163 -2.64 -21.84 -9.45
C ARG A 163 -1.31 -21.82 -8.70
N SER A 164 -0.63 -22.96 -8.59
CA SER A 164 0.67 -23.06 -7.91
C SER A 164 1.74 -22.20 -8.59
N GLU A 165 1.76 -22.16 -9.93
CA GLU A 165 2.72 -21.35 -10.68
C GLU A 165 2.46 -19.85 -10.52
N VAL A 166 1.19 -19.43 -10.55
CA VAL A 166 0.81 -18.03 -10.32
C VAL A 166 1.17 -17.60 -8.89
N ALA A 167 0.95 -18.46 -7.88
CA ALA A 167 1.35 -18.19 -6.51
C ALA A 167 2.89 -18.06 -6.36
N ALA A 168 3.65 -18.90 -7.05
CA ALA A 168 5.12 -18.82 -7.06
C ALA A 168 5.62 -17.54 -7.78
N ALA A 169 5.02 -17.21 -8.93
CA ALA A 169 5.34 -15.99 -9.68
C ALA A 169 5.05 -14.74 -8.84
N LEU A 170 3.91 -14.73 -8.15
CA LEU A 170 3.53 -13.64 -7.27
C LEU A 170 4.49 -13.52 -6.08
N SER A 171 4.83 -14.64 -5.44
CA SER A 171 5.79 -14.66 -4.32
C SER A 171 7.15 -14.11 -4.74
N SER A 172 7.62 -14.46 -5.95
CA SER A 172 8.87 -13.91 -6.53
C SER A 172 8.80 -12.40 -6.74
N GLU A 173 7.69 -11.86 -7.25
CA GLU A 173 7.50 -10.42 -7.40
C GLU A 173 7.44 -9.68 -6.05
N VAL A 174 6.81 -10.29 -5.04
CA VAL A 174 6.79 -9.75 -3.66
C VAL A 174 8.20 -9.76 -3.06
N ASP A 175 8.93 -10.87 -3.14
CA ASP A 175 10.31 -10.97 -2.66
C ASP A 175 11.23 -9.95 -3.33
N LYS A 176 11.05 -9.74 -4.64
CA LYS A 176 11.78 -8.72 -5.38
C LYS A 176 11.43 -7.31 -4.90
N ALA A 177 10.15 -7.01 -4.67
CA ALA A 177 9.72 -5.73 -4.12
C ALA A 177 10.31 -5.49 -2.72
N ILE A 178 10.36 -6.52 -1.87
CA ILE A 178 10.97 -6.47 -0.54
C ILE A 178 12.47 -6.19 -0.65
N ARG A 179 13.19 -6.92 -1.50
CA ARG A 179 14.63 -6.73 -1.70
C ARG A 179 14.98 -5.35 -2.24
N GLU A 180 14.14 -4.80 -3.11
CA GLU A 180 14.34 -3.47 -3.71
C GLU A 180 13.83 -2.32 -2.80
N GLY A 181 13.09 -2.62 -1.73
CA GLY A 181 12.51 -1.62 -0.85
C GLY A 181 11.39 -0.81 -1.49
N ARG A 182 10.57 -1.46 -2.32
CA ARG A 182 9.48 -0.83 -3.09
C ARG A 182 8.12 -1.06 -2.43
N ALA A 183 7.19 -0.17 -2.75
CA ALA A 183 5.77 -0.38 -2.48
C ALA A 183 5.12 -1.19 -3.60
N ILE A 184 4.31 -2.19 -3.26
CA ILE A 184 3.55 -3.01 -4.19
C ILE A 184 2.15 -3.33 -3.63
N ILE A 185 1.14 -3.26 -4.48
CA ILE A 185 -0.21 -3.73 -4.20
C ILE A 185 -0.48 -4.94 -5.09
N VAL A 186 -1.02 -5.99 -4.49
CA VAL A 186 -1.41 -7.21 -5.18
C VAL A 186 -2.88 -7.44 -4.88
N GLU A 187 -3.70 -7.45 -5.91
CA GLU A 187 -5.13 -7.75 -5.79
C GLU A 187 -5.51 -9.01 -6.54
N GLY A 188 -6.54 -9.71 -6.06
CA GLY A 188 -7.10 -10.84 -6.77
C GLY A 188 -8.39 -11.34 -6.14
N GLU A 189 -9.20 -12.05 -6.92
CA GLU A 189 -10.41 -12.70 -6.41
C GLU A 189 -10.06 -13.88 -5.50
N ASN A 190 -9.23 -14.77 -6.02
CA ASN A 190 -8.80 -16.00 -5.37
C ASN A 190 -7.38 -15.87 -4.82
N LEU A 191 -7.00 -14.66 -4.40
CA LEU A 191 -5.71 -14.44 -3.73
C LEU A 191 -5.74 -15.18 -2.39
N SER A 192 -5.14 -16.37 -2.34
CA SER A 192 -5.04 -17.17 -1.13
C SER A 192 -4.04 -16.52 -0.18
N LEU A 193 -4.54 -15.91 0.89
CA LEU A 193 -3.67 -15.42 1.96
C LEU A 193 -2.96 -16.56 2.70
N ALA A 194 -3.42 -17.81 2.54
CA ALA A 194 -2.71 -18.99 3.05
C ALA A 194 -1.40 -19.23 2.27
N ASP A 195 -1.41 -19.06 0.95
CA ASP A 195 -0.22 -19.23 0.11
C ASP A 195 0.81 -18.12 0.37
N LEU A 196 0.32 -16.97 0.82
CA LEU A 196 1.10 -15.77 1.13
C LEU A 196 1.33 -15.58 2.64
N HIS A 197 0.98 -16.59 3.45
CA HIS A 197 1.01 -16.52 4.92
C HIS A 197 2.38 -16.09 5.44
N GLN A 198 3.45 -16.61 4.84
CA GLN A 198 4.83 -16.30 5.23
C GLN A 198 5.12 -14.79 5.28
N PHE A 199 4.53 -14.00 4.38
CA PHE A 199 4.74 -12.55 4.33
C PHE A 199 3.94 -11.81 5.41
N LEU A 200 2.81 -12.38 5.83
CA LEU A 200 1.91 -11.83 6.83
C LEU A 200 2.33 -12.16 8.27
N GLU A 201 3.27 -13.08 8.46
CA GLU A 201 3.81 -13.42 9.78
C GLU A 201 4.62 -12.25 10.37
N PRO A 202 4.34 -11.86 11.63
CA PRO A 202 5.09 -10.80 12.30
C PRO A 202 6.60 -11.06 12.39
N SER A 203 7.01 -12.33 12.55
CA SER A 203 8.42 -12.75 12.56
C SER A 203 9.13 -12.43 11.25
N PHE A 204 8.50 -12.74 10.12
CA PHE A 204 9.04 -12.42 8.80
C PHE A 204 9.17 -10.91 8.62
N GLN A 205 8.09 -10.16 8.89
CA GLN A 205 8.06 -8.70 8.74
C GLN A 205 9.16 -8.02 9.57
N LEU A 206 9.38 -8.47 10.81
CA LEU A 206 10.46 -7.99 11.66
C LEU A 206 11.85 -8.28 11.08
N SER A 207 12.06 -9.49 10.57
CA SER A 207 13.35 -9.89 10.01
C SER A 207 13.67 -9.18 8.70
N ALA A 208 12.66 -8.97 7.85
CA ALA A 208 12.77 -8.30 6.57
C ALA A 208 12.73 -6.75 6.70
N GLY A 209 12.31 -6.23 7.85
CA GLY A 209 12.06 -4.80 8.06
C GLY A 209 11.00 -4.27 7.09
N ALA A 210 9.97 -5.08 6.80
CA ALA A 210 8.95 -4.83 5.78
C ALA A 210 7.57 -4.61 6.43
N VAL A 211 6.77 -3.72 5.84
CA VAL A 211 5.37 -3.52 6.22
C VAL A 211 4.50 -4.32 5.27
N VAL A 212 3.85 -5.38 5.77
CA VAL A 212 2.99 -6.24 4.95
C VAL A 212 1.60 -6.32 5.58
N LEU A 213 0.57 -5.98 4.80
CA LEU A 213 -0.83 -6.05 5.24
C LEU A 213 -1.67 -6.88 4.27
N GLY A 214 -2.58 -7.67 4.82
CA GLY A 214 -3.61 -8.39 4.09
C GLY A 214 -4.98 -7.76 4.32
N LEU A 215 -5.76 -7.61 3.25
CA LEU A 215 -7.15 -7.19 3.28
C LEU A 215 -8.01 -8.24 2.58
N ILE A 216 -9.04 -8.72 3.26
CA ILE A 216 -10.12 -9.50 2.66
C ILE A 216 -11.36 -8.60 2.57
N MET A 217 -11.86 -8.39 1.36
CA MET A 217 -13.12 -7.71 1.13
C MET A 217 -14.26 -8.72 1.06
N GLU A 218 -15.35 -8.44 1.78
CA GLU A 218 -16.59 -9.20 1.74
C GLU A 218 -17.74 -8.26 1.32
N THR A 219 -18.58 -8.70 0.37
CA THR A 219 -19.80 -7.98 0.02
C THR A 219 -20.98 -8.57 0.77
N CYS A 220 -21.70 -7.74 1.52
CA CYS A 220 -22.99 -8.11 2.08
C CYS A 220 -24.07 -7.90 1.01
N SER A 221 -24.26 -8.85 0.10
CA SER A 221 -25.45 -8.85 -0.77
C SER A 221 -26.69 -9.17 0.06
N GLY A 222 -27.71 -8.31 -0.02
CA GLY A 222 -29.01 -8.54 0.61
C GLY A 222 -29.77 -9.68 -0.09
N GLU A 223 -30.39 -10.51 0.74
CA GLU A 223 -31.31 -11.63 0.45
C GLU A 223 -30.69 -12.90 -0.18
N ALA A 224 -30.84 -14.00 0.55
CA ALA A 224 -30.52 -15.40 0.21
C ALA A 224 -29.03 -15.78 0.06
N GLU A 225 -28.33 -15.91 1.18
CA GLU A 225 -27.56 -17.11 1.54
C GLU A 225 -26.96 -16.91 2.94
N LEU A 226 -27.67 -17.39 3.97
CA LEU A 226 -27.19 -17.37 5.36
C LEU A 226 -26.04 -18.36 5.61
N ASP A 227 -25.49 -19.01 4.57
CA ASP A 227 -24.45 -20.04 4.69
C ASP A 227 -23.18 -19.84 3.84
N ALA A 228 -23.13 -18.83 2.96
CA ALA A 228 -21.96 -18.58 2.11
C ALA A 228 -21.16 -17.34 2.54
N SER A 229 -20.64 -17.31 3.78
CA SER A 229 -19.45 -16.49 4.04
C SER A 229 -18.35 -16.97 3.08
N PRO A 230 -17.66 -16.08 2.33
CA PRO A 230 -16.59 -16.51 1.45
C PRO A 230 -15.59 -17.35 2.24
N ALA A 231 -15.18 -18.48 1.67
CA ALA A 231 -14.39 -19.52 2.35
C ALA A 231 -13.10 -18.99 3.03
N CYS A 232 -12.62 -17.79 2.66
CA CYS A 232 -11.40 -17.18 3.16
C CYS A 232 -11.52 -16.57 4.58
N ALA A 233 -12.70 -16.11 5.02
CA ALA A 233 -12.86 -15.47 6.33
C ALA A 233 -13.24 -16.46 7.45
N LYS A 234 -13.88 -17.60 7.13
CA LYS A 234 -14.29 -18.61 8.12
C LYS A 234 -13.10 -19.28 8.82
N THR A 235 -11.89 -19.15 8.28
CA THR A 235 -10.64 -19.75 8.77
C THR A 235 -9.78 -18.81 9.61
N LEU A 236 -10.13 -17.53 9.72
CA LEU A 236 -9.33 -16.56 10.48
C LEU A 236 -9.72 -16.57 11.98
N PRO A 237 -8.77 -16.87 12.89
CA PRO A 237 -9.06 -16.86 14.32
C PRO A 237 -9.19 -15.43 14.86
N ASN A 238 -9.98 -15.25 15.93
CA ASN A 238 -9.98 -14.05 16.80
C ASN A 238 -10.20 -12.69 16.10
N LEU A 239 -11.15 -12.61 15.16
CA LEU A 239 -11.51 -11.35 14.51
C LEU A 239 -12.07 -10.32 15.53
N GLN A 240 -11.39 -9.18 15.66
CA GLN A 240 -11.82 -8.06 16.49
C GLN A 240 -12.32 -6.90 15.63
N LEU A 241 -13.47 -6.31 15.96
CA LEU A 241 -13.97 -5.12 15.28
C LEU A 241 -13.06 -3.92 15.59
N VAL A 242 -12.46 -3.33 14.56
CA VAL A 242 -11.53 -2.17 14.68
C VAL A 242 -12.09 -0.89 14.09
N PHE A 243 -13.08 -0.98 13.20
CA PHE A 243 -13.77 0.16 12.62
C PHE A 243 -15.20 -0.21 12.27
N SER A 244 -16.14 0.70 12.50
CA SER A 244 -17.52 0.53 12.07
C SER A 244 -18.14 1.87 11.69
N SER A 245 -18.87 1.87 10.58
CA SER A 245 -19.77 2.92 10.13
C SER A 245 -21.13 2.28 9.80
N ASN A 246 -22.10 3.09 9.36
CA ASN A 246 -23.43 2.59 8.97
C ASN A 246 -23.40 1.52 7.86
N ARG A 247 -22.31 1.43 7.08
CA ARG A 247 -22.23 0.61 5.85
C ARG A 247 -20.89 -0.12 5.65
N LEU A 248 -19.92 0.11 6.54
CA LEU A 248 -18.61 -0.51 6.53
C LEU A 248 -18.30 -1.05 7.93
N SER A 249 -17.93 -2.31 8.03
CA SER A 249 -17.34 -2.88 9.25
C SER A 249 -16.00 -3.50 8.92
N VAL A 250 -14.96 -3.10 9.64
CA VAL A 250 -13.61 -3.65 9.48
C VAL A 250 -13.23 -4.40 10.74
N PHE A 251 -12.90 -5.67 10.56
CA PHE A 251 -12.35 -6.54 11.57
C PHE A 251 -10.86 -6.70 11.33
N ALA A 252 -10.11 -7.01 12.38
CA ALA A 252 -8.69 -7.25 12.28
C ALA A 252 -8.29 -8.50 13.07
N THR A 253 -7.22 -9.14 12.63
CA THR A 253 -6.58 -10.26 13.32
C THR A 253 -5.09 -10.30 12.99
N ASP A 254 -4.35 -11.00 13.84
CA ASP A 254 -2.93 -11.29 13.62
C ASP A 254 -2.80 -12.68 12.99
N MET A 255 -1.93 -12.79 11.98
CA MET A 255 -1.52 -14.11 11.48
C MET A 255 -0.44 -14.68 12.40
N GLY A 256 -0.75 -15.79 13.06
CA GLY A 256 0.18 -16.48 13.96
C GLY A 256 0.37 -15.84 15.33
N ASN A 257 1.37 -16.31 16.08
CA ASN A 257 1.69 -15.78 17.40
C ASN A 257 2.51 -14.49 17.30
N ARG A 258 2.18 -13.49 18.13
CA ARG A 258 2.97 -12.24 18.19
C ARG A 258 4.41 -12.53 18.60
N ALA A 259 5.34 -12.22 17.69
CA ALA A 259 6.76 -12.22 17.98
C ALA A 259 7.11 -11.11 19.00
N LYS A 260 8.09 -11.36 19.87
CA LYS A 260 8.60 -10.33 20.79
C LYS A 260 9.19 -9.17 19.98
N GLY A 261 8.67 -7.96 20.19
CA GLY A 261 9.09 -6.76 19.46
C GLY A 261 8.28 -6.43 18.21
N ALA A 262 7.32 -7.28 17.82
CA ALA A 262 6.35 -6.95 16.78
C ALA A 262 5.48 -5.76 17.21
N SER A 263 5.09 -4.93 16.25
CA SER A 263 4.09 -3.90 16.52
C SER A 263 2.80 -4.58 16.99
N GLY A 264 2.06 -3.94 17.91
CA GLY A 264 0.74 -4.44 18.32
C GLY A 264 -0.35 -4.23 17.27
N ILE A 265 0.01 -3.84 16.04
CA ILE A 265 -0.91 -3.51 14.95
C ILE A 265 -1.21 -4.80 14.17
N PRO A 266 -2.50 -5.13 13.93
CA PRO A 266 -2.89 -6.30 13.17
C PRO A 266 -2.32 -6.32 11.74
N THR A 267 -1.96 -7.51 11.25
CA THR A 267 -1.45 -7.70 9.88
C THR A 267 -2.56 -8.05 8.87
N VAL A 268 -3.70 -8.57 9.31
CA VAL A 268 -4.82 -8.94 8.43
C VAL A 268 -6.11 -8.22 8.83
N TYR A 269 -6.79 -7.68 7.84
CA TYR A 269 -8.06 -6.97 7.97
C TYR A 269 -9.13 -7.63 7.12
N VAL A 270 -10.35 -7.68 7.64
CA VAL A 270 -11.55 -8.15 6.91
C VAL A 270 -12.53 -7.00 6.86
N ALA A 271 -12.81 -6.50 5.67
CA ALA A 271 -13.74 -5.40 5.43
C ALA A 271 -15.06 -5.93 4.86
N ARG A 272 -16.14 -5.76 5.62
CA ARG A 272 -17.50 -6.01 5.18
C ARG A 272 -18.12 -4.72 4.67
N CYS A 273 -18.30 -4.64 3.37
CA CYS A 273 -18.87 -3.49 2.68
C CYS A 273 -20.28 -3.84 2.17
N THR A 274 -21.25 -2.96 2.40
CA THR A 274 -22.57 -3.10 1.79
C THR A 274 -22.63 -2.51 0.38
N THR A 275 -21.75 -1.55 0.05
CA THR A 275 -21.70 -0.90 -1.27
C THR A 275 -20.27 -0.52 -1.66
N VAL A 276 -19.99 -0.42 -2.96
CA VAL A 276 -18.70 0.00 -3.53
C VAL A 276 -18.35 1.46 -3.18
N ALA A 277 -19.35 2.30 -2.89
CA ALA A 277 -19.13 3.70 -2.49
C ALA A 277 -18.32 3.82 -1.18
N GLU A 278 -18.36 2.79 -0.33
CA GLU A 278 -17.59 2.73 0.92
C GLU A 278 -16.09 2.58 0.69
N ASN A 279 -15.63 2.29 -0.54
CA ASN A 279 -14.20 2.16 -0.85
C ASN A 279 -13.41 3.43 -0.56
N VAL A 280 -14.04 4.62 -0.58
CA VAL A 280 -13.38 5.86 -0.17
C VAL A 280 -13.09 5.86 1.33
N CYS A 281 -14.06 5.44 2.15
CA CYS A 281 -13.90 5.34 3.60
C CYS A 281 -12.89 4.25 3.97
N LEU A 282 -13.02 3.08 3.35
CA LEU A 282 -12.09 1.95 3.55
C LEU A 282 -10.66 2.32 3.12
N SER A 283 -10.49 3.03 2.00
CA SER A 283 -9.19 3.54 1.57
C SER A 283 -8.57 4.49 2.60
N SER A 284 -9.37 5.37 3.21
CA SER A 284 -8.88 6.29 4.25
C SER A 284 -8.46 5.53 5.51
N PHE A 285 -9.28 4.58 5.96
CA PHE A 285 -8.95 3.73 7.10
C PHE A 285 -7.64 2.96 6.87
N LEU A 286 -7.50 2.29 5.73
CA LEU A 286 -6.30 1.49 5.42
C LEU A 286 -5.05 2.36 5.26
N HIS A 287 -5.20 3.56 4.70
CA HIS A 287 -4.10 4.51 4.61
C HIS A 287 -3.59 4.92 6.00
N GLU A 288 -4.48 5.21 6.95
CA GLU A 288 -4.08 5.47 8.34
C GLU A 288 -3.39 4.28 9.00
N VAL A 289 -3.87 3.06 8.75
CA VAL A 289 -3.23 1.83 9.24
C VAL A 289 -1.82 1.69 8.68
N VAL A 290 -1.64 1.87 7.38
CA VAL A 290 -0.32 1.82 6.71
C VAL A 290 0.65 2.83 7.33
N VAL A 291 0.20 4.08 7.52
CA VAL A 291 1.03 5.11 8.15
C VAL A 291 1.43 4.72 9.58
N LYS A 292 0.50 4.15 10.38
CA LYS A 292 0.82 3.65 11.73
C LYS A 292 1.86 2.53 11.71
N CYS A 293 1.76 1.59 10.77
CA CYS A 293 2.75 0.53 10.62
C CYS A 293 4.13 1.06 10.23
N ILE A 294 4.19 2.02 9.31
CA ILE A 294 5.45 2.68 8.90
C ILE A 294 6.09 3.40 10.09
N VAL A 295 5.31 4.17 10.86
CA VAL A 295 5.81 4.85 12.07
C VAL A 295 6.34 3.84 13.09
N ALA A 296 5.64 2.71 13.28
CA ALA A 296 6.09 1.67 14.20
C ALA A 296 7.41 1.02 13.75
N GLU A 297 7.57 0.76 12.45
CA GLU A 297 8.78 0.19 11.88
C GLU A 297 9.98 1.16 11.96
N LEU A 298 9.79 2.44 11.65
CA LEU A 298 10.83 3.46 11.79
C LEU A 298 11.30 3.61 13.24
N LYS A 299 10.35 3.72 14.19
CA LYS A 299 10.68 3.76 15.62
C LYS A 299 11.41 2.51 16.12
N ARG A 300 11.19 1.36 15.48
CA ARG A 300 11.90 0.12 15.80
C ARG A 300 13.34 0.18 15.31
N ARG A 301 13.56 0.66 14.08
CA ARG A 301 14.90 0.82 13.50
C ARG A 301 15.75 1.80 14.31
N GLU A 302 15.19 2.91 14.78
CA GLU A 302 15.89 3.86 15.66
C GLU A 302 16.34 3.24 17.00
N LYS A 303 15.62 2.22 17.50
CA LYS A 303 15.93 1.52 18.75
C LYS A 303 16.91 0.35 18.57
N THR A 304 17.16 -0.06 17.33
CA THR A 304 18.04 -1.18 17.02
C THR A 304 19.39 -0.57 16.57
N PRO A 305 20.39 -0.48 17.48
CA PRO A 305 21.67 0.16 17.17
C PRO A 305 22.47 -0.56 16.08
#